data_AF-A0A257SF29-F1
#
_entry.id   AF-A0A257SF29-F1
#
_cell.length_a   1.000
_cell.length_b   1.000
_cell.length_c   1.000
_cell.angle_alpha   90.00
_cell.angle_beta   90.00
_cell.angle_gamma   90.00
#
_symmetry.space_group_name_H-M   'P 1'
#
loop_
_entity.id
_entity.type
_entity.pdbx_description
1 polymer ?
#
loop_
_entity_poly.entity_id
_entity_poly.type
_entity_poly.pdbx_seq_one_letter_code
_entity_poly.pdbx_strand_id
1 'polypeptide(L)'
;DFLWDLAHARRVVGERRGLLADADLGSAVDAIAREFDRHTAPRLGALRRSVVHGDLNDYNVLVGGADEPEAREQHVAGIIDFGDMVYSYTVADLAIVVAYAMLDARDPLAVAARIVAAYHAQAPLTEAELSALFGLAAMRLCASACIAAAQMERRPDNAYLGVSQRRIRQLLPALAATPFRVAEAVLRHACGLPAVAHAEAVVSWLLDHAAAFAPVLDVDLRTEPCLVLDLSVASPFVSGDPRARDAAHLTPHVDAAMREANVRVAVGRYDEPRLLYVTPLFSGGERVTDERRTIHMGLDLFADAGTPVHAPLAGTVHAFADNANPLDYGPVIILRHAPDDGTGFFTLYGHLSRESLAGLRVGQQIARGERIGTLGATDVNGGWTPHLHLQVIADLLDLDLGFPGVVRASQRDAWRAVCPDPNLLVGIPSRCFPAPPRAGPETLAGRRAYFGANLSLAYREPFSVARGWMQYLFDDTGRQFVDAYNNVPHVGHAHPRVVQAAYDQMRVLNTNTRYLNDVPVAYAERLAATLPPGLSVCYFTNSASEANELALRLARAHTGERDMVVLDAAYHGNTTSLIDLSPYKHAGPCGAGAPDWVHVAPLPDD
;
A
#
# COMPACT_ATOMS: atom_id res chain seq x y z
N ASP A 1 -31.91 -30.88 12.79
CA ASP A 1 -30.72 -30.01 12.79
C ASP A 1 -30.41 -29.51 11.40
N PHE A 2 -30.45 -28.19 11.23
CA PHE A 2 -30.15 -27.55 9.97
C PHE A 2 -28.64 -27.34 9.83
N LEU A 3 -27.99 -28.08 8.92
CA LEU A 3 -26.52 -28.09 8.80
C LEU A 3 -25.93 -26.74 8.37
N TRP A 4 -26.73 -25.90 7.73
CA TRP A 4 -26.31 -24.59 7.24
C TRP A 4 -26.49 -23.46 8.26
N ASP A 5 -27.09 -23.75 9.43
CA ASP A 5 -27.08 -22.79 10.53
C ASP A 5 -25.63 -22.55 10.99
N LEU A 6 -25.18 -21.30 10.91
CA LEU A 6 -23.84 -20.90 11.30
C LEU A 6 -23.56 -21.18 12.79
N ALA A 7 -24.59 -21.23 13.64
CA ALA A 7 -24.45 -21.66 15.03
C ALA A 7 -24.00 -23.12 15.19
N HIS A 8 -24.17 -23.94 14.16
CA HIS A 8 -23.73 -25.33 14.11
C HIS A 8 -22.43 -25.54 13.33
N ALA A 9 -21.86 -24.51 12.70
CA ALA A 9 -20.69 -24.64 11.81
C ALA A 9 -19.49 -25.33 12.49
N ARG A 10 -19.19 -25.00 13.74
CA ARG A 10 -18.12 -25.66 14.52
C ARG A 10 -18.32 -27.17 14.61
N ARG A 11 -19.53 -27.61 14.94
CA ARG A 11 -19.88 -29.04 15.02
C ARG A 11 -19.80 -29.69 13.63
N VAL A 12 -20.36 -29.04 12.61
CA VAL A 12 -20.38 -29.54 11.23
C VAL A 12 -18.97 -29.74 10.69
N VAL A 13 -18.07 -28.78 10.91
CA VAL A 13 -16.66 -28.90 10.53
C VAL A 13 -16.00 -30.05 11.29
N GLY A 14 -16.18 -30.15 12.62
CA GLY A 14 -15.62 -31.25 13.40
C GLY A 14 -16.05 -32.65 12.94
N GLU A 15 -17.33 -32.81 12.58
CA GLU A 15 -17.88 -34.10 12.11
C GLU A 15 -17.44 -34.47 10.69
N ARG A 16 -17.16 -33.47 9.84
CA ARG A 16 -16.99 -33.68 8.39
C ARG A 16 -15.60 -33.33 7.86
N ARG A 17 -14.71 -32.80 8.70
CA ARG A 17 -13.32 -32.46 8.33
C ARG A 17 -12.58 -33.65 7.70
N GLY A 18 -12.82 -34.87 8.16
CA GLY A 18 -12.20 -36.08 7.62
C GLY A 18 -12.55 -36.41 6.16
N LEU A 19 -13.59 -35.78 5.60
CA LEU A 19 -14.03 -35.98 4.21
C LEU A 19 -13.28 -35.08 3.21
N LEU A 20 -12.47 -34.12 3.70
CA LEU A 20 -11.62 -33.30 2.84
C LEU A 20 -10.34 -34.08 2.46
N ALA A 21 -10.28 -34.54 1.21
CA ALA A 21 -9.12 -35.24 0.67
C ALA A 21 -7.92 -34.33 0.33
N ASP A 22 -8.18 -33.03 0.12
CA ASP A 22 -7.16 -32.02 -0.16
C ASP A 22 -6.43 -31.62 1.12
N ALA A 23 -5.13 -31.89 1.19
CA ALA A 23 -4.32 -31.71 2.39
C ALA A 23 -4.13 -30.23 2.76
N ASP A 24 -3.93 -29.37 1.77
CA ASP A 24 -3.70 -27.93 1.99
C ASP A 24 -5.00 -27.27 2.47
N LEU A 25 -6.11 -27.60 1.83
CA LEU A 25 -7.44 -27.17 2.25
C LEU A 25 -7.77 -27.67 3.66
N GLY A 26 -7.47 -28.95 3.94
CA GLY A 26 -7.68 -29.54 5.25
C GLY A 26 -6.87 -28.83 6.35
N SER A 27 -5.60 -28.52 6.07
CA SER A 27 -4.73 -27.78 6.98
C SER A 27 -5.27 -26.37 7.27
N ALA A 28 -5.75 -25.66 6.24
CA ALA A 28 -6.37 -24.35 6.39
C ALA A 28 -7.63 -24.41 7.25
N VAL A 29 -8.51 -25.40 7.04
CA VAL A 29 -9.71 -25.61 7.87
C VAL A 29 -9.34 -25.90 9.32
N ASP A 30 -8.31 -26.73 9.57
CA ASP A 30 -7.86 -27.04 10.93
C ASP A 30 -7.27 -25.81 11.64
N ALA A 31 -6.54 -24.97 10.91
CA ALA A 31 -6.01 -23.72 11.43
C ALA A 31 -7.14 -22.74 11.82
N ILE A 32 -8.11 -22.53 10.91
CA ILE A 32 -9.27 -21.68 11.17
C ILE A 32 -10.09 -22.21 12.35
N ALA A 33 -10.30 -23.52 12.45
CA ALA A 33 -11.04 -24.12 13.56
C ALA A 33 -10.34 -23.89 14.92
N ARG A 34 -9.00 -23.98 14.97
CA ARG A 34 -8.24 -23.67 16.19
C ARG A 34 -8.36 -22.20 16.58
N GLU A 35 -8.22 -21.29 15.64
CA GLU A 35 -8.36 -19.84 15.88
C GLU A 35 -9.79 -19.47 16.28
N PHE A 36 -10.78 -20.11 15.65
CA PHE A 36 -12.19 -19.97 16.04
C PHE A 36 -12.41 -20.39 17.49
N ASP A 37 -11.88 -21.53 17.90
CA ASP A 37 -12.02 -22.04 19.27
C ASP A 37 -11.33 -21.13 20.30
N ARG A 38 -10.19 -20.53 19.93
CA ARG A 38 -9.45 -19.60 20.79
C ARG A 38 -10.13 -18.23 20.92
N HIS A 39 -10.61 -17.65 19.82
CA HIS A 39 -11.03 -16.25 19.78
C HIS A 39 -12.54 -16.05 19.65
N THR A 40 -13.23 -16.90 18.88
CA THR A 40 -14.64 -16.70 18.53
C THR A 40 -15.58 -17.49 19.45
N ALA A 41 -15.29 -18.77 19.71
CA ALA A 41 -16.13 -19.65 20.51
C ALA A 41 -16.45 -19.08 21.92
N PRO A 42 -15.52 -18.45 22.65
CA PRO A 42 -15.80 -17.86 23.96
C PRO A 42 -16.81 -16.70 23.93
N ARG A 43 -17.03 -16.08 22.76
CA ARG A 43 -17.91 -14.92 22.58
C ARG A 43 -19.32 -15.28 22.12
N LEU A 44 -19.53 -16.51 21.65
CA LEU A 44 -20.81 -16.95 21.07
C LEU A 44 -22.01 -16.77 22.02
N GLY A 45 -21.80 -16.97 23.32
CA GLY A 45 -22.86 -16.80 24.33
C GLY A 45 -23.34 -15.37 24.52
N ALA A 46 -22.56 -14.37 24.09
CA ALA A 46 -22.89 -12.95 24.18
C ALA A 46 -23.52 -12.39 22.89
N LEU A 47 -23.63 -13.19 21.83
CA LEU A 47 -24.19 -12.74 20.55
C LEU A 47 -25.71 -12.61 20.63
N ARG A 48 -26.25 -11.52 20.04
CA ARG A 48 -27.69 -11.34 19.87
C ARG A 48 -28.26 -12.45 18.97
N ARG A 49 -29.55 -12.77 19.18
CA ARG A 49 -30.26 -13.78 18.38
C ARG A 49 -31.53 -13.22 17.76
N SER A 50 -31.77 -13.58 16.50
CA SER A 50 -32.97 -13.22 15.74
C SER A 50 -33.25 -14.27 14.67
N VAL A 51 -34.37 -14.12 13.97
CA VAL A 51 -34.54 -14.81 12.69
C VAL A 51 -33.59 -14.17 11.68
N VAL A 52 -32.78 -14.99 11.00
CA VAL A 52 -31.82 -14.58 9.97
C VAL A 52 -32.14 -15.25 8.65
N HIS A 53 -31.68 -14.69 7.53
CA HIS A 53 -31.85 -15.29 6.20
C HIS A 53 -31.10 -16.61 6.06
N GLY A 54 -29.89 -16.72 6.62
CA GLY A 54 -29.14 -17.99 6.69
C GLY A 54 -28.32 -18.36 5.44
N ASP A 55 -28.50 -17.64 4.34
CA ASP A 55 -27.72 -17.79 3.09
C ASP A 55 -27.65 -16.50 2.25
N LEU A 56 -27.44 -15.34 2.89
CA LEU A 56 -27.38 -14.08 2.17
C LEU A 56 -26.03 -13.91 1.43
N ASN A 57 -25.96 -14.37 0.18
CA ASN A 57 -24.79 -14.29 -0.72
C ASN A 57 -25.14 -13.63 -2.08
N ASP A 58 -24.15 -13.49 -2.96
CA ASP A 58 -24.26 -12.82 -4.26
C ASP A 58 -25.28 -13.45 -5.23
N TYR A 59 -25.63 -14.72 -5.06
CA TYR A 59 -26.68 -15.39 -5.85
C TYR A 59 -28.10 -15.10 -5.36
N ASN A 60 -28.25 -14.60 -4.13
CA ASN A 60 -29.54 -14.33 -3.49
C ASN A 60 -29.90 -12.83 -3.43
N VAL A 61 -29.10 -11.99 -4.10
CA VAL A 61 -29.31 -10.54 -4.22
C VAL A 61 -29.70 -10.19 -5.65
N LEU A 62 -30.85 -9.54 -5.81
CA LEU A 62 -31.29 -8.97 -7.08
C LEU A 62 -30.77 -7.54 -7.19
N VAL A 63 -30.14 -7.22 -8.33
CA VAL A 63 -29.69 -5.86 -8.68
C VAL A 63 -30.54 -5.29 -9.81
N GLY A 64 -30.81 -4.00 -9.78
CA GLY A 64 -31.53 -3.29 -10.83
C GLY A 64 -31.16 -1.80 -10.86
N GLY A 65 -31.61 -1.06 -11.89
CA GLY A 65 -31.42 0.39 -11.97
C GLY A 65 -30.84 0.90 -13.29
N ALA A 66 -30.22 0.04 -14.10
CA ALA A 66 -29.76 0.37 -15.44
C ALA A 66 -29.75 -0.87 -16.33
N ASP A 67 -29.83 -0.67 -17.66
CA ASP A 67 -29.84 -1.75 -18.66
C ASP A 67 -28.46 -2.44 -18.76
N GLU A 68 -27.38 -1.71 -18.48
CA GLU A 68 -26.02 -2.28 -18.44
C GLU A 68 -25.66 -2.77 -17.02
N PRO A 69 -25.24 -4.03 -16.84
CA PRO A 69 -24.85 -4.58 -15.55
C PRO A 69 -23.73 -3.83 -14.83
N GLU A 70 -22.82 -3.15 -15.56
CA GLU A 70 -21.71 -2.39 -14.98
C GLU A 70 -22.03 -0.91 -14.72
N ALA A 71 -23.26 -0.47 -14.99
CA ALA A 71 -23.65 0.92 -14.82
C ALA A 71 -23.64 1.35 -13.34
N ARG A 72 -23.32 2.63 -13.11
CA ARG A 72 -23.22 3.21 -11.75
C ARG A 72 -24.55 3.28 -10.99
N GLU A 73 -25.66 3.15 -11.69
CA GLU A 73 -27.01 3.32 -11.15
C GLU A 73 -27.62 1.99 -10.69
N GLN A 74 -26.84 0.90 -10.75
CA GLN A 74 -27.22 -0.37 -10.16
C GLN A 74 -27.39 -0.22 -8.63
N HIS A 75 -28.50 -0.73 -8.12
CA HIS A 75 -28.84 -0.78 -6.71
C HIS A 75 -29.44 -2.14 -6.38
N VAL A 76 -29.42 -2.51 -5.09
CA VAL A 76 -30.08 -3.73 -4.62
C VAL A 76 -31.60 -3.53 -4.74
N ALA A 77 -32.24 -4.32 -5.60
CA ALA A 77 -33.67 -4.28 -5.88
C ALA A 77 -34.46 -5.30 -5.04
N GLY A 78 -33.82 -6.37 -4.57
CA GLY A 78 -34.49 -7.38 -3.75
C GLY A 78 -33.54 -8.45 -3.23
N ILE A 79 -34.06 -9.26 -2.31
CA ILE A 79 -33.42 -10.45 -1.77
C ILE A 79 -34.38 -11.62 -1.99
N ILE A 80 -33.85 -12.79 -2.36
CA ILE A 80 -34.62 -14.00 -2.65
C ILE A 80 -34.07 -15.20 -1.88
N ASP A 81 -34.76 -16.33 -1.96
CA ASP A 81 -34.38 -17.61 -1.35
C ASP A 81 -34.39 -17.65 0.19
N PHE A 82 -35.57 -17.37 0.76
CA PHE A 82 -35.83 -17.44 2.20
C PHE A 82 -35.96 -18.88 2.75
N GLY A 83 -35.57 -19.91 1.98
CA GLY A 83 -35.70 -21.32 2.37
C GLY A 83 -34.84 -21.73 3.57
N ASP A 84 -33.76 -20.98 3.79
CA ASP A 84 -32.74 -21.24 4.83
C ASP A 84 -32.93 -20.40 6.11
N MET A 85 -34.08 -19.71 6.24
CA MET A 85 -34.36 -18.87 7.40
C MET A 85 -34.37 -19.68 8.70
N VAL A 86 -33.62 -19.19 9.70
CA VAL A 86 -33.45 -19.87 10.99
C VAL A 86 -33.32 -18.87 12.14
N TYR A 87 -33.72 -19.25 13.36
CA TYR A 87 -33.49 -18.44 14.56
C TYR A 87 -32.07 -18.67 15.12
N SER A 88 -31.13 -17.81 14.75
CA SER A 88 -29.70 -17.96 15.01
C SER A 88 -29.05 -16.65 15.50
N TYR A 89 -27.72 -16.55 15.46
CA TYR A 89 -27.00 -15.31 15.78
C TYR A 89 -27.39 -14.22 14.78
N THR A 90 -27.80 -13.05 15.26
CA THR A 90 -28.20 -11.92 14.40
C THR A 90 -27.09 -11.51 13.43
N VAL A 91 -25.84 -11.58 13.87
CA VAL A 91 -24.65 -11.26 13.05
C VAL A 91 -24.35 -12.31 11.96
N ALA A 92 -25.04 -13.45 11.95
CA ALA A 92 -24.76 -14.53 10.99
C ALA A 92 -24.98 -14.12 9.54
N ASP A 93 -26.02 -13.33 9.24
CA ASP A 93 -26.24 -12.84 7.87
C ASP A 93 -25.08 -11.97 7.39
N LEU A 94 -24.59 -11.05 8.24
CA LEU A 94 -23.41 -10.25 7.91
C LEU A 94 -22.16 -11.11 7.71
N ALA A 95 -21.95 -12.10 8.58
CA ALA A 95 -20.81 -13.02 8.45
C ALA A 95 -20.87 -13.81 7.14
N ILE A 96 -22.06 -14.24 6.71
CA ILE A 96 -22.27 -14.91 5.42
C ILE A 96 -21.99 -13.95 4.26
N VAL A 97 -22.56 -12.74 4.26
CA VAL A 97 -22.28 -11.74 3.21
C VAL A 97 -20.78 -11.49 3.07
N VAL A 98 -20.07 -11.29 4.20
CA VAL A 98 -18.62 -11.09 4.21
C VAL A 98 -17.89 -12.31 3.66
N ALA A 99 -18.26 -13.53 4.09
CA ALA A 99 -17.64 -14.77 3.65
C ALA A 99 -17.65 -14.92 2.11
N TYR A 100 -18.78 -14.63 1.47
CA TYR A 100 -18.91 -14.78 0.02
C TYR A 100 -18.35 -13.59 -0.75
N ALA A 101 -18.46 -12.36 -0.24
CA ALA A 101 -17.86 -11.18 -0.87
C ALA A 101 -16.32 -11.24 -0.95
N MET A 102 -15.69 -12.00 -0.04
CA MET A 102 -14.24 -12.21 -0.05
C MET A 102 -13.74 -13.16 -1.15
N LEU A 103 -14.59 -14.01 -1.74
CA LEU A 103 -14.17 -15.14 -2.60
C LEU A 103 -13.34 -14.74 -3.82
N ASP A 104 -13.63 -13.58 -4.43
CA ASP A 104 -12.94 -13.08 -5.62
C ASP A 104 -12.23 -11.74 -5.34
N ALA A 105 -12.12 -11.36 -4.06
CA ALA A 105 -11.50 -10.11 -3.65
C ALA A 105 -9.97 -10.20 -3.75
N ARG A 106 -9.35 -9.20 -4.37
CA ARG A 106 -7.88 -9.04 -4.33
C ARG A 106 -7.37 -8.79 -2.91
N ASP A 107 -8.15 -8.08 -2.11
CA ASP A 107 -7.91 -7.89 -0.67
C ASP A 107 -9.19 -8.27 0.10
N PRO A 108 -9.30 -9.53 0.56
CA PRO A 108 -10.46 -10.02 1.29
C PRO A 108 -10.77 -9.20 2.55
N LEU A 109 -9.75 -8.80 3.31
CA LEU A 109 -9.95 -8.10 4.57
C LEU A 109 -10.41 -6.65 4.34
N ALA A 110 -9.90 -5.97 3.30
CA ALA A 110 -10.38 -4.64 2.92
C ALA A 110 -11.84 -4.67 2.43
N VAL A 111 -12.23 -5.70 1.68
CA VAL A 111 -13.64 -5.89 1.26
C VAL A 111 -14.52 -6.14 2.48
N ALA A 112 -14.11 -7.03 3.39
CA ALA A 112 -14.81 -7.27 4.65
C ALA A 112 -14.97 -5.97 5.45
N ALA A 113 -13.90 -5.21 5.66
CA ALA A 113 -13.91 -3.94 6.39
C ALA A 113 -14.95 -2.95 5.84
N ARG A 114 -15.03 -2.78 4.51
CA ARG A 114 -16.01 -1.89 3.87
C ARG A 114 -17.45 -2.32 4.11
N ILE A 115 -17.74 -3.62 3.97
CA ILE A 115 -19.09 -4.16 4.19
C ILE A 115 -19.49 -4.01 5.66
N VAL A 116 -18.58 -4.34 6.57
CA VAL A 116 -18.81 -4.28 8.01
C VAL A 116 -19.01 -2.85 8.48
N ALA A 117 -18.22 -1.89 7.99
CA ALA A 117 -18.39 -0.47 8.27
C ALA A 117 -19.77 0.03 7.81
N ALA A 118 -20.18 -0.32 6.59
CA ALA A 118 -21.48 0.05 6.05
C ALA A 118 -22.64 -0.56 6.86
N TYR A 119 -22.52 -1.82 7.26
CA TYR A 119 -23.51 -2.47 8.13
C TYR A 119 -23.56 -1.80 9.51
N HIS A 120 -22.40 -1.59 10.15
CA HIS A 120 -22.32 -0.99 11.49
C HIS A 120 -22.96 0.39 11.55
N ALA A 121 -22.82 1.20 10.49
CA ALA A 121 -23.46 2.51 10.39
C ALA A 121 -25.00 2.45 10.38
N GLN A 122 -25.60 1.34 9.93
CA GLN A 122 -27.06 1.15 9.89
C GLN A 122 -27.57 0.36 11.10
N ALA A 123 -26.81 -0.64 11.53
CA ALA A 123 -27.12 -1.54 12.62
C ALA A 123 -25.86 -1.75 13.47
N PRO A 124 -25.66 -0.92 14.53
CA PRO A 124 -24.46 -0.99 15.35
C PRO A 124 -24.20 -2.40 15.89
N LEU A 125 -22.98 -2.86 15.63
CA LEU A 125 -22.46 -4.13 16.12
C LEU A 125 -21.95 -3.97 17.55
N THR A 126 -22.20 -4.97 18.38
CA THR A 126 -21.62 -5.06 19.72
C THR A 126 -20.14 -5.47 19.65
N GLU A 127 -19.41 -5.23 20.74
CA GLU A 127 -18.03 -5.70 20.93
C GLU A 127 -17.89 -7.21 20.69
N ALA A 128 -18.82 -8.02 21.22
CA ALA A 128 -18.81 -9.47 21.02
C ALA A 128 -19.04 -9.88 19.56
N GLU A 129 -19.93 -9.17 18.84
CA GLU A 129 -20.21 -9.44 17.43
C GLU A 129 -19.02 -9.07 16.55
N LEU A 130 -18.38 -7.91 16.77
CA LEU A 130 -17.18 -7.51 16.02
C LEU A 130 -16.02 -8.49 16.23
N SER A 131 -15.74 -8.90 17.48
CA SER A 131 -14.70 -9.89 17.77
C SER A 131 -14.98 -11.26 17.14
N ALA A 132 -16.25 -11.64 16.98
CA ALA A 132 -16.64 -12.95 16.42
C ALA A 132 -16.74 -12.97 14.89
N LEU A 133 -16.88 -11.81 14.25
CA LEU A 133 -17.35 -11.70 12.87
C LEU A 133 -16.44 -12.39 11.85
N PHE A 134 -15.13 -12.13 11.91
CA PHE A 134 -14.18 -12.74 10.99
C PHE A 134 -14.13 -14.26 11.14
N GLY A 135 -14.13 -14.76 12.38
CA GLY A 135 -14.14 -16.19 12.65
C GLY A 135 -15.43 -16.87 12.19
N LEU A 136 -16.59 -16.22 12.36
CA LEU A 136 -17.87 -16.70 11.84
C LEU A 136 -17.87 -16.75 10.30
N ALA A 137 -17.34 -15.72 9.63
CA ALA A 137 -17.23 -15.69 8.16
C ALA A 137 -16.31 -16.80 7.64
N ALA A 138 -15.13 -16.98 8.26
CA ALA A 138 -14.21 -18.05 7.91
C ALA A 138 -14.83 -19.44 8.14
N MET A 139 -15.52 -19.65 9.28
CA MET A 139 -16.20 -20.90 9.58
C MET A 139 -17.37 -21.20 8.66
N ARG A 140 -18.06 -20.19 8.10
CA ARG A 140 -19.07 -20.42 7.04
C ARG A 140 -18.45 -21.08 5.81
N LEU A 141 -17.26 -20.62 5.39
CA LEU A 141 -16.56 -21.21 4.25
C LEU A 141 -16.02 -22.62 4.57
N CYS A 142 -15.48 -22.83 5.78
CA CYS A 142 -15.08 -24.16 6.23
C CYS A 142 -16.27 -25.15 6.23
N ALA A 143 -17.41 -24.74 6.79
CA ALA A 143 -18.63 -25.56 6.80
C ALA A 143 -19.11 -25.84 5.37
N SER A 144 -19.09 -24.85 4.47
CA SER A 144 -19.42 -25.04 3.06
C SER A 144 -18.52 -26.08 2.37
N ALA A 145 -17.20 -26.00 2.56
CA ALA A 145 -16.26 -26.97 2.01
C ALA A 145 -16.51 -28.40 2.55
N CYS A 146 -16.71 -28.54 3.86
CA CYS A 146 -16.99 -29.83 4.50
C CYS A 146 -18.34 -30.43 4.09
N ILE A 147 -19.39 -29.61 3.97
CA ILE A 147 -20.71 -30.06 3.51
C ILE A 147 -20.64 -30.49 2.04
N ALA A 148 -19.97 -29.69 1.19
CA ALA A 148 -19.81 -30.00 -0.23
C ALA A 148 -19.06 -31.32 -0.44
N ALA A 149 -17.96 -31.56 0.28
CA ALA A 149 -17.23 -32.83 0.21
C ALA A 149 -18.13 -34.04 0.53
N ALA A 150 -18.93 -33.92 1.59
CA ALA A 150 -19.87 -34.99 1.97
C ALA A 150 -21.03 -35.18 0.98
N GLN A 151 -21.45 -34.12 0.30
CA GLN A 151 -22.51 -34.18 -0.71
C GLN A 151 -21.98 -34.76 -2.03
N MET A 152 -20.74 -34.44 -2.41
CA MET A 152 -20.09 -34.97 -3.60
C MET A 152 -19.84 -36.49 -3.52
N GLU A 153 -19.53 -37.03 -2.33
CA GLU A 153 -19.49 -38.49 -2.12
C GLU A 153 -20.84 -39.17 -2.42
N ARG A 154 -21.95 -38.48 -2.17
CA ARG A 154 -23.30 -39.03 -2.31
C ARG A 154 -23.95 -38.74 -3.65
N ARG A 155 -23.54 -37.65 -4.32
CA ARG A 155 -24.13 -37.11 -5.56
C ARG A 155 -23.04 -36.50 -6.45
N PRO A 156 -22.14 -37.31 -7.03
CA PRO A 156 -21.00 -36.81 -7.80
C PRO A 156 -21.39 -36.00 -9.04
N ASP A 157 -22.58 -36.25 -9.61
CA ASP A 157 -23.04 -35.60 -10.85
C ASP A 157 -23.72 -34.23 -10.65
N ASN A 158 -23.85 -33.75 -9.40
CA ASN A 158 -24.53 -32.48 -9.14
C ASN A 158 -23.58 -31.27 -9.31
N ALA A 159 -23.58 -30.69 -10.51
CA ALA A 159 -22.75 -29.52 -10.86
C ALA A 159 -22.97 -28.30 -9.93
N TYR A 160 -24.16 -28.15 -9.34
CA TYR A 160 -24.46 -27.08 -8.38
C TYR A 160 -23.52 -27.10 -7.16
N LEU A 161 -23.07 -28.29 -6.74
CA LEU A 161 -22.19 -28.46 -5.59
C LEU A 161 -20.78 -27.88 -5.80
N GLY A 162 -20.38 -27.56 -7.04
CA GLY A 162 -19.05 -27.07 -7.38
C GLY A 162 -18.91 -25.55 -7.53
N VAL A 163 -20.02 -24.80 -7.63
CA VAL A 163 -20.04 -23.40 -8.10
C VAL A 163 -19.13 -22.47 -7.27
N SER A 164 -19.19 -22.58 -5.95
CA SER A 164 -18.38 -21.75 -5.04
C SER A 164 -17.09 -22.46 -4.57
N GLN A 165 -16.99 -23.78 -4.77
CA GLN A 165 -15.94 -24.59 -4.14
C GLN A 165 -14.54 -24.26 -4.66
N ARG A 166 -14.39 -23.96 -5.95
CA ARG A 166 -13.08 -23.56 -6.49
C ARG A 166 -12.56 -22.28 -5.80
N ARG A 167 -13.42 -21.28 -5.63
CA ARG A 167 -13.07 -20.00 -5.00
C ARG A 167 -12.81 -20.17 -3.50
N ILE A 168 -13.63 -20.97 -2.83
CA ILE A 168 -13.43 -21.30 -1.40
C ILE A 168 -12.07 -21.97 -1.18
N ARG A 169 -11.68 -22.91 -2.05
CA ARG A 169 -10.37 -23.58 -1.98
C ARG A 169 -9.20 -22.61 -2.15
N GLN A 170 -9.38 -21.58 -2.97
CA GLN A 170 -8.36 -20.55 -3.18
C GLN A 170 -8.27 -19.56 -2.00
N LEU A 171 -9.41 -19.20 -1.39
CA LEU A 171 -9.47 -18.20 -0.32
C LEU A 171 -9.09 -18.75 1.06
N LEU A 172 -9.50 -19.98 1.41
CA LEU A 172 -9.33 -20.50 2.77
C LEU A 172 -7.87 -20.49 3.29
N PRO A 173 -6.84 -20.84 2.48
CA PRO A 173 -5.45 -20.71 2.91
C PRO A 173 -5.06 -19.27 3.27
N ALA A 174 -5.55 -18.27 2.53
CA ALA A 174 -5.28 -16.86 2.82
C ALA A 174 -5.96 -16.39 4.12
N LEU A 175 -7.19 -16.86 4.38
CA LEU A 175 -7.87 -16.58 5.65
C LEU A 175 -7.19 -17.28 6.83
N ALA A 176 -6.73 -18.51 6.65
CA ALA A 176 -5.98 -19.24 7.66
C ALA A 176 -4.63 -18.56 8.01
N ALA A 177 -4.02 -17.88 7.04
CA ALA A 177 -2.81 -17.08 7.25
C ALA A 177 -3.08 -15.69 7.85
N THR A 178 -4.35 -15.28 8.01
CA THR A 178 -4.73 -13.99 8.58
C THR A 178 -5.08 -14.15 10.07
N PRO A 179 -4.29 -13.61 11.00
CA PRO A 179 -4.59 -13.71 12.42
C PRO A 179 -5.92 -13.04 12.79
N PHE A 180 -6.75 -13.70 13.58
CA PHE A 180 -8.11 -13.24 13.87
C PHE A 180 -8.11 -11.90 14.61
N ARG A 181 -7.13 -11.67 15.49
CA ARG A 181 -6.95 -10.40 16.21
C ARG A 181 -6.58 -9.24 15.27
N VAL A 182 -5.81 -9.51 14.22
CA VAL A 182 -5.51 -8.50 13.18
C VAL A 182 -6.77 -8.18 12.38
N ALA A 183 -7.52 -9.20 11.97
CA ALA A 183 -8.79 -8.99 11.27
C ALA A 183 -9.78 -8.20 12.13
N GLU A 184 -9.93 -8.55 13.41
CA GLU A 184 -10.73 -7.81 14.38
C GLU A 184 -10.30 -6.34 14.46
N ALA A 185 -9.01 -6.05 14.62
CA ALA A 185 -8.50 -4.68 14.71
C ALA A 185 -8.84 -3.84 13.46
N VAL A 186 -8.71 -4.43 12.27
CA VAL A 186 -9.08 -3.78 11.01
C VAL A 186 -10.60 -3.54 10.92
N LEU A 187 -11.42 -4.52 11.28
CA LEU A 187 -12.88 -4.37 11.26
C LEU A 187 -13.37 -3.32 12.26
N ARG A 188 -12.79 -3.28 13.47
CA ARG A 188 -13.07 -2.24 14.48
C ARG A 188 -12.75 -0.85 13.96
N HIS A 189 -11.54 -0.70 13.42
CA HIS A 189 -11.10 0.58 12.86
C HIS A 189 -12.02 1.06 11.73
N ALA A 190 -12.43 0.16 10.83
CA ALA A 190 -13.36 0.48 9.75
C ALA A 190 -14.74 0.96 10.26
N CYS A 191 -15.16 0.51 11.44
CA CYS A 191 -16.38 0.97 12.11
C CYS A 191 -16.20 2.30 12.88
N GLY A 192 -15.01 2.92 12.83
CA GLY A 192 -14.71 4.13 13.60
C GLY A 192 -14.44 3.88 15.08
N LEU A 193 -14.16 2.63 15.48
CA LEU A 193 -13.79 2.25 16.84
C LEU A 193 -12.26 2.14 16.98
N PRO A 194 -11.69 2.25 18.20
CA PRO A 194 -10.28 1.97 18.42
C PRO A 194 -9.91 0.56 17.94
N ALA A 195 -8.87 0.45 17.11
CA ALA A 195 -8.39 -0.83 16.57
C ALA A 195 -8.05 -1.80 17.72
N VAL A 196 -7.51 -1.27 18.81
CA VAL A 196 -7.29 -1.96 20.08
C VAL A 196 -7.85 -1.07 21.19
N ALA A 197 -8.62 -1.65 22.11
CA ALA A 197 -9.40 -0.91 23.11
C ALA A 197 -8.55 0.00 24.02
N HIS A 198 -7.32 -0.40 24.36
CA HIS A 198 -6.44 0.34 25.28
C HIS A 198 -5.35 1.15 24.57
N ALA A 199 -5.33 1.24 23.24
CA ALA A 199 -4.28 1.95 22.50
C ALA A 199 -4.19 3.44 22.88
N GLU A 200 -5.33 4.12 23.03
CA GLU A 200 -5.37 5.54 23.43
C GLU A 200 -4.84 5.75 24.86
N ALA A 201 -5.07 4.78 25.75
CA ALA A 201 -4.54 4.80 27.11
C ALA A 201 -3.00 4.68 27.10
N VAL A 202 -2.44 3.81 26.24
CA VAL A 202 -0.98 3.69 26.05
C VAL A 202 -0.38 5.02 25.59
N VAL A 203 -0.97 5.67 24.59
CA VAL A 203 -0.50 6.98 24.11
C VAL A 203 -0.53 8.04 25.22
N SER A 204 -1.66 8.12 25.94
CA SER A 204 -1.83 9.07 27.04
C SER A 204 -0.78 8.84 28.14
N TRP A 205 -0.58 7.58 28.54
CA TRP A 205 0.41 7.20 29.53
C TRP A 205 1.84 7.58 29.10
N LEU A 206 2.20 7.33 27.83
CA LEU A 206 3.52 7.68 27.30
C LEU A 206 3.76 9.19 27.33
N LEU A 207 2.76 10.00 27.00
CA LEU A 207 2.84 11.45 27.04
C LEU A 207 3.04 11.96 28.48
N ASP A 208 2.28 11.44 29.43
CA ASP A 208 2.34 11.84 30.84
C ASP A 208 3.69 11.53 31.49
N HIS A 209 4.40 10.51 30.98
CA HIS A 209 5.68 10.04 31.53
C HIS A 209 6.90 10.39 30.67
N ALA A 210 6.74 11.15 29.59
CA ALA A 210 7.80 11.43 28.60
C ALA A 210 9.12 11.95 29.20
N ALA A 211 9.04 12.80 30.23
CA ALA A 211 10.21 13.36 30.91
C ALA A 211 11.02 12.31 31.70
N ALA A 212 10.40 11.18 32.05
CA ALA A 212 11.01 10.14 32.86
C ALA A 212 11.81 9.13 32.01
N PHE A 213 11.68 9.09 30.69
CA PHE A 213 12.34 8.06 29.88
C PHE A 213 13.86 8.24 29.79
N ALA A 214 14.59 7.12 29.81
CA ALA A 214 16.02 7.12 29.51
C ALA A 214 16.25 7.20 27.99
N PRO A 215 17.38 7.78 27.53
CA PRO A 215 17.76 7.74 26.12
C PRO A 215 17.84 6.30 25.60
N VAL A 216 17.42 6.08 24.35
CA VAL A 216 17.45 4.75 23.69
C VAL A 216 18.84 4.42 23.13
N LEU A 217 19.63 5.45 22.83
CA LEU A 217 21.04 5.35 22.43
C LEU A 217 21.91 6.09 23.45
N ASP A 218 23.24 6.01 23.31
CA ASP A 218 24.20 6.80 24.12
C ASP A 218 24.07 8.32 23.96
N VAL A 219 23.18 8.78 23.07
CA VAL A 219 22.90 10.18 22.80
C VAL A 219 21.47 10.53 23.16
N ASP A 220 21.27 11.68 23.77
CA ASP A 220 19.93 12.17 24.14
C ASP A 220 19.37 13.07 23.02
N LEU A 221 18.56 12.48 22.14
CA LEU A 221 17.99 13.17 20.97
C LEU A 221 16.93 14.25 21.33
N ARG A 222 16.57 14.40 22.61
CA ARG A 222 15.79 15.54 23.09
C ARG A 222 16.58 16.85 23.00
N THR A 223 17.89 16.75 23.14
CA THR A 223 18.82 17.91 23.22
C THR A 223 19.92 17.88 22.17
N GLU A 224 20.42 16.70 21.80
CA GLU A 224 21.47 16.53 20.80
C GLU A 224 20.93 16.74 19.37
N PRO A 225 21.73 17.29 18.44
CA PRO A 225 21.32 17.45 17.06
C PRO A 225 21.21 16.10 16.34
N CYS A 226 20.20 15.97 15.48
CA CYS A 226 20.00 14.82 14.60
C CYS A 226 19.57 15.27 13.21
N LEU A 227 19.77 14.40 12.21
CA LEU A 227 19.32 14.63 10.84
C LEU A 227 18.09 13.77 10.54
N VAL A 228 16.93 14.37 10.28
CA VAL A 228 15.76 13.61 9.79
C VAL A 228 15.91 13.41 8.28
N LEU A 229 16.02 12.14 7.86
CA LEU A 229 16.12 11.77 6.46
C LEU A 229 14.73 11.73 5.82
N ASP A 230 14.62 12.21 4.60
CA ASP A 230 13.45 11.96 3.75
C ASP A 230 13.68 10.63 3.01
N LEU A 231 13.10 9.54 3.51
CA LEU A 231 13.15 8.22 2.86
C LEU A 231 11.84 7.92 2.09
N SER A 232 10.99 8.94 1.92
CA SER A 232 9.68 8.80 1.30
C SER A 232 9.77 8.46 -0.19
N VAL A 233 8.66 7.99 -0.76
CA VAL A 233 8.55 7.66 -2.19
C VAL A 233 9.00 8.80 -3.10
N ALA A 234 8.70 10.06 -2.77
CA ALA A 234 9.06 11.21 -3.61
C ALA A 234 10.52 11.66 -3.43
N SER A 235 11.23 11.16 -2.43
CA SER A 235 12.53 11.70 -2.02
C SER A 235 13.64 11.45 -3.04
N PRO A 236 14.40 12.47 -3.46
CA PRO A 236 15.58 12.25 -4.31
C PRO A 236 16.68 11.42 -3.59
N PHE A 237 16.61 11.30 -2.26
CA PHE A 237 17.54 10.49 -1.47
C PHE A 237 17.41 8.99 -1.76
N VAL A 238 16.20 8.52 -2.12
CA VAL A 238 15.93 7.12 -2.46
C VAL A 238 15.93 6.95 -3.98
N SER A 239 16.75 6.02 -4.47
CA SER A 239 16.87 5.75 -5.91
C SER A 239 15.57 5.22 -6.51
N GLY A 240 15.27 5.65 -7.74
CA GLY A 240 14.24 5.03 -8.56
C GLY A 240 14.56 3.58 -8.93
N ASP A 241 15.84 3.22 -9.05
CA ASP A 241 16.29 1.86 -9.37
C ASP A 241 16.19 0.94 -8.13
N PRO A 242 15.36 -0.11 -8.15
CA PRO A 242 15.28 -1.07 -7.05
C PRO A 242 16.62 -1.72 -6.68
N ARG A 243 17.56 -1.83 -7.64
CA ARG A 243 18.89 -2.42 -7.42
C ARG A 243 19.84 -1.51 -6.65
N ALA A 244 19.51 -0.22 -6.54
CA ALA A 244 20.31 0.78 -5.85
C ALA A 244 19.63 1.24 -4.53
N ARG A 245 18.79 0.38 -3.95
CA ARG A 245 18.11 0.61 -2.66
C ARG A 245 18.60 -0.30 -1.54
N ASP A 246 19.62 -1.12 -1.82
CA ASP A 246 20.26 -1.96 -0.82
C ASP A 246 21.20 -1.14 0.10
N ALA A 247 21.66 -1.77 1.18
CA ALA A 247 22.58 -1.12 2.10
C ALA A 247 23.91 -0.73 1.46
N ALA A 248 24.39 -1.42 0.41
CA ALA A 248 25.64 -1.08 -0.24
C ALA A 248 25.59 0.28 -0.93
N HIS A 249 24.41 0.66 -1.43
CA HIS A 249 24.17 1.98 -2.02
C HIS A 249 23.66 2.99 -1.00
N LEU A 250 22.80 2.61 -0.06
CA LEU A 250 22.16 3.56 0.86
C LEU A 250 23.11 4.00 1.99
N THR A 251 23.95 3.10 2.53
CA THR A 251 24.83 3.40 3.66
C THR A 251 25.80 4.55 3.36
N PRO A 252 26.54 4.56 2.23
CA PRO A 252 27.44 5.68 1.93
C PRO A 252 26.72 7.04 1.83
N HIS A 253 25.48 7.06 1.35
CA HIS A 253 24.68 8.29 1.25
C HIS A 253 24.21 8.77 2.63
N VAL A 254 23.76 7.86 3.50
CA VAL A 254 23.41 8.17 4.90
C VAL A 254 24.62 8.70 5.65
N ASP A 255 25.76 8.01 5.56
CA ASP A 255 27.00 8.43 6.24
C ASP A 255 27.48 9.79 5.73
N ALA A 256 27.39 10.05 4.43
CA ALA A 256 27.75 11.34 3.86
C ALA A 256 26.84 12.46 4.37
N ALA A 257 25.53 12.24 4.40
CA ALA A 257 24.57 13.21 4.91
C ALA A 257 24.77 13.49 6.42
N MET A 258 25.04 12.46 7.21
CA MET A 258 25.35 12.61 8.63
C MET A 258 26.64 13.40 8.87
N ARG A 259 27.70 13.13 8.08
CA ARG A 259 28.96 13.90 8.14
C ARG A 259 28.77 15.35 7.74
N GLU A 260 28.02 15.63 6.68
CA GLU A 260 27.73 17.00 6.21
C GLU A 260 26.92 17.79 7.25
N ALA A 261 25.94 17.14 7.88
CA ALA A 261 25.15 17.72 8.96
C ALA A 261 25.88 17.77 10.31
N ASN A 262 27.06 17.13 10.43
CA ASN A 262 27.82 16.98 11.68
C ASN A 262 26.98 16.40 12.84
N VAL A 263 26.27 15.30 12.57
CA VAL A 263 25.43 14.60 13.56
C VAL A 263 25.90 13.17 13.77
N ARG A 264 25.62 12.62 14.97
CA ARG A 264 25.90 11.22 15.31
C ARG A 264 24.75 10.27 14.97
N VAL A 265 23.53 10.80 14.82
CA VAL A 265 22.33 10.02 14.54
C VAL A 265 21.53 10.68 13.43
N ALA A 266 21.14 9.88 12.44
CA ALA A 266 20.09 10.21 11.50
C ALA A 266 18.80 9.45 11.83
N VAL A 267 17.66 10.00 11.44
CA VAL A 267 16.33 9.53 11.83
C VAL A 267 15.50 9.24 10.59
N GLY A 268 15.07 7.99 10.41
CA GLY A 268 14.03 7.59 9.48
C GLY A 268 12.66 7.67 10.16
N ARG A 269 11.67 8.25 9.47
CA ARG A 269 10.40 8.64 10.09
C ARG A 269 9.45 7.46 10.28
N TYR A 270 8.69 7.50 11.37
CA TYR A 270 7.47 6.74 11.56
C TYR A 270 6.39 7.16 10.57
N ASP A 271 5.56 6.19 10.17
CA ASP A 271 4.43 6.39 9.25
C ASP A 271 4.84 6.95 7.87
N GLU A 272 6.04 6.57 7.44
CA GLU A 272 6.64 7.00 6.18
C GLU A 272 6.47 5.92 5.10
N PRO A 273 5.86 6.25 3.94
CA PRO A 273 5.82 5.35 2.80
C PRO A 273 7.20 5.27 2.13
N ARG A 274 7.83 4.08 2.10
CA ARG A 274 9.18 3.89 1.55
C ARG A 274 9.23 2.83 0.45
N LEU A 275 10.12 3.03 -0.51
CA LEU A 275 10.37 2.09 -1.61
C LEU A 275 11.52 1.10 -1.35
N LEU A 276 12.00 1.02 -0.10
CA LEU A 276 13.16 0.21 0.31
C LEU A 276 12.83 -1.29 0.44
N TYR A 277 11.54 -1.64 0.55
CA TYR A 277 11.05 -3.00 0.83
C TYR A 277 10.90 -3.84 -0.44
N VAL A 278 12.04 -4.28 -1.01
CA VAL A 278 12.09 -4.86 -2.36
C VAL A 278 11.93 -6.38 -2.43
N THR A 279 12.05 -7.11 -1.31
CA THR A 279 11.98 -8.59 -1.28
C THR A 279 10.53 -9.11 -1.32
N PRO A 280 10.31 -10.38 -1.71
CA PRO A 280 8.98 -11.01 -1.69
C PRO A 280 8.30 -11.02 -0.32
N LEU A 281 9.07 -10.92 0.77
CA LEU A 281 8.57 -10.80 2.14
C LEU A 281 7.54 -9.65 2.27
N PHE A 282 7.70 -8.58 1.49
CA PHE A 282 6.83 -7.40 1.54
C PHE A 282 5.73 -7.40 0.47
N SER A 283 5.66 -8.43 -0.38
CA SER A 283 4.65 -8.53 -1.44
C SER A 283 3.33 -9.06 -0.91
N GLY A 284 2.22 -8.48 -1.36
CA GLY A 284 0.87 -8.99 -1.08
C GLY A 284 0.39 -10.11 -2.01
N GLY A 285 1.18 -10.45 -3.04
CA GLY A 285 0.87 -11.46 -4.03
C GLY A 285 1.99 -11.64 -5.06
N GLU A 286 1.69 -12.37 -6.14
CA GLU A 286 2.65 -12.70 -7.19
C GLU A 286 2.76 -11.61 -8.28
N ARG A 287 1.75 -10.74 -8.43
CA ARG A 287 1.77 -9.72 -9.48
C ARG A 287 2.63 -8.55 -9.05
N VAL A 288 3.34 -7.98 -10.01
CA VAL A 288 4.18 -6.78 -9.78
C VAL A 288 3.39 -5.56 -9.30
N THR A 289 2.08 -5.52 -9.56
CA THR A 289 1.15 -4.45 -9.17
C THR A 289 0.31 -4.78 -7.93
N ASP A 290 0.52 -5.94 -7.32
CA ASP A 290 -0.11 -6.24 -6.04
C ASP A 290 0.42 -5.28 -4.98
N GLU A 291 -0.46 -4.90 -4.05
CA GLU A 291 -0.10 -3.97 -2.99
C GLU A 291 1.05 -4.55 -2.15
N ARG A 292 2.08 -3.73 -1.93
CA ARG A 292 3.22 -4.07 -1.10
C ARG A 292 3.12 -3.41 0.25
N ARG A 293 3.80 -3.98 1.24
CA ARG A 293 4.03 -3.34 2.53
C ARG A 293 5.05 -2.22 2.33
N THR A 294 4.61 -0.98 2.43
CA THR A 294 5.43 0.22 2.16
C THR A 294 5.43 1.19 3.32
N ILE A 295 4.46 1.12 4.23
CA ILE A 295 4.34 2.08 5.31
C ILE A 295 5.15 1.60 6.51
N HIS A 296 6.15 2.37 6.87
CA HIS A 296 7.04 2.05 7.98
C HIS A 296 6.37 2.33 9.33
N MET A 297 6.27 1.31 10.18
CA MET A 297 5.57 1.37 11.48
C MET A 297 6.52 1.47 12.68
N GLY A 298 7.75 1.92 12.47
CA GLY A 298 8.72 2.19 13.54
C GLY A 298 9.43 3.52 13.35
N LEU A 299 10.39 3.81 14.21
CA LEU A 299 11.31 4.93 14.08
C LEU A 299 12.71 4.35 13.91
N ASP A 300 13.37 4.70 12.82
CA ASP A 300 14.70 4.17 12.52
C ASP A 300 15.76 5.16 12.98
N LEU A 301 16.67 4.74 13.87
CA LEU A 301 17.78 5.56 14.35
C LEU A 301 19.09 5.05 13.74
N PHE A 302 19.54 5.69 12.66
CA PHE A 302 20.78 5.38 11.95
C PHE A 302 21.99 5.86 12.74
N ALA A 303 22.91 4.93 13.02
CA ALA A 303 24.17 5.17 13.73
C ALA A 303 25.15 4.02 13.42
N ASP A 304 26.41 4.18 13.82
CA ASP A 304 27.44 3.18 13.58
C ASP A 304 27.08 1.81 14.18
N ALA A 305 27.43 0.72 13.48
CA ALA A 305 27.31 -0.62 14.02
C ALA A 305 28.09 -0.74 15.34
N GLY A 306 27.53 -1.45 16.32
CA GLY A 306 28.07 -1.52 17.68
C GLY A 306 27.61 -0.41 18.63
N THR A 307 26.90 0.61 18.14
CA THR A 307 26.31 1.65 19.01
C THR A 307 25.40 1.01 20.07
N PRO A 308 25.59 1.31 21.37
CA PRO A 308 24.74 0.79 22.44
C PRO A 308 23.27 1.19 22.33
N VAL A 309 22.40 0.22 22.61
CA VAL A 309 20.94 0.39 22.69
C VAL A 309 20.49 0.12 24.11
N HIS A 310 19.66 1.02 24.64
CA HIS A 310 19.20 1.03 26.02
C HIS A 310 17.67 0.95 26.09
N ALA A 311 17.16 0.33 27.14
CA ALA A 311 15.73 0.33 27.41
C ALA A 311 15.31 1.71 27.97
N PRO A 312 14.41 2.46 27.32
CA PRO A 312 13.95 3.76 27.82
C PRO A 312 13.15 3.65 29.13
N LEU A 313 12.62 2.45 29.39
CA LEU A 313 11.75 2.09 30.50
C LEU A 313 12.15 0.72 31.07
N ALA A 314 11.84 0.48 32.33
CA ALA A 314 11.92 -0.86 32.88
C ALA A 314 10.90 -1.77 32.18
N GLY A 315 11.26 -3.03 31.96
CA GLY A 315 10.42 -3.96 31.23
C GLY A 315 10.86 -5.40 31.45
N THR A 316 10.05 -6.32 30.93
CA THR A 316 10.34 -7.75 30.94
C THR A 316 10.57 -8.24 29.51
N VAL A 317 11.60 -9.03 29.26
CA VAL A 317 11.82 -9.67 27.96
C VAL A 317 10.62 -10.56 27.64
N HIS A 318 9.83 -10.18 26.64
CA HIS A 318 8.66 -10.92 26.17
C HIS A 318 9.06 -12.00 25.18
N ALA A 319 9.84 -11.62 24.17
CA ALA A 319 10.34 -12.53 23.15
C ALA A 319 11.62 -11.96 22.53
N PHE A 320 12.45 -12.82 21.96
CA PHE A 320 13.62 -12.43 21.17
C PHE A 320 13.98 -13.54 20.18
N ALA A 321 14.56 -13.18 19.03
CA ALA A 321 15.03 -14.13 18.01
C ALA A 321 16.04 -13.47 17.07
N ASP A 322 16.71 -14.28 16.24
CA ASP A 322 17.43 -13.81 15.04
C ASP A 322 16.57 -14.08 13.80
N ASN A 323 15.82 -13.08 13.35
CA ASN A 323 15.01 -13.14 12.13
C ASN A 323 15.91 -12.94 10.90
N ALA A 324 16.72 -13.94 10.58
CA ALA A 324 17.79 -13.83 9.60
C ALA A 324 17.36 -13.84 8.11
N ASN A 325 16.06 -13.72 7.81
CA ASN A 325 15.59 -13.61 6.43
C ASN A 325 16.10 -12.30 5.80
N PRO A 326 16.38 -12.27 4.48
CA PRO A 326 16.79 -11.04 3.81
C PRO A 326 15.77 -9.92 3.96
N LEU A 327 16.23 -8.76 4.45
CA LEU A 327 15.45 -7.58 4.78
C LEU A 327 14.40 -7.78 5.89
N ASP A 328 14.54 -8.82 6.71
CA ASP A 328 13.78 -8.96 7.97
C ASP A 328 14.54 -8.24 9.10
N TYR A 329 14.13 -8.41 10.36
CA TYR A 329 14.70 -7.68 11.48
C TYR A 329 16.15 -8.07 11.85
N GLY A 330 16.64 -9.25 11.45
CA GLY A 330 17.83 -9.83 12.07
C GLY A 330 17.59 -10.06 13.57
N PRO A 331 18.61 -9.88 14.44
CA PRO A 331 18.44 -9.94 15.88
C PRO A 331 17.42 -8.92 16.40
N VAL A 332 16.37 -9.42 17.04
CA VAL A 332 15.23 -8.64 17.54
C VAL A 332 14.92 -8.99 19.00
N ILE A 333 14.56 -7.98 19.79
CA ILE A 333 14.11 -8.11 21.17
C ILE A 333 12.77 -7.39 21.33
N ILE A 334 11.81 -8.03 21.99
CA ILE A 334 10.54 -7.42 22.39
C ILE A 334 10.50 -7.36 23.92
N LEU A 335 10.32 -6.15 24.46
CA LEU A 335 10.08 -5.93 25.88
C LEU A 335 8.60 -5.67 26.13
N ARG A 336 8.04 -6.28 27.18
CA ARG A 336 6.73 -5.95 27.73
C ARG A 336 6.88 -4.95 28.87
N HIS A 337 6.05 -3.91 28.83
CA HIS A 337 5.91 -2.92 29.89
C HIS A 337 4.54 -3.07 30.53
N ALA A 338 4.51 -3.12 31.85
CA ALA A 338 3.28 -3.24 32.63
C ALA A 338 3.28 -2.17 33.73
N PRO A 339 2.87 -0.93 33.41
CA PRO A 339 2.67 0.11 34.40
C PRO A 339 1.60 -0.29 35.43
N ASP A 340 1.67 0.32 36.63
CA ASP A 340 0.79 -0.03 37.75
C ASP A 340 -0.70 0.27 37.50
N ASP A 341 -1.03 1.14 36.54
CA ASP A 341 -2.39 1.50 36.16
C ASP A 341 -3.06 0.51 35.18
N GLY A 342 -2.34 -0.55 34.79
CA GLY A 342 -2.83 -1.58 33.87
C GLY A 342 -2.64 -1.27 32.38
N THR A 343 -1.97 -0.16 32.03
CA THR A 343 -1.72 0.26 30.64
C THR A 343 -0.55 -0.53 30.02
N GLY A 344 -0.72 -1.84 29.83
CA GLY A 344 0.30 -2.70 29.26
C GLY A 344 0.58 -2.41 27.78
N PHE A 345 1.85 -2.40 27.39
CA PHE A 345 2.29 -2.26 26.00
C PHE A 345 3.64 -2.95 25.79
N PHE A 346 4.14 -2.93 24.56
CA PHE A 346 5.41 -3.53 24.18
C PHE A 346 6.29 -2.55 23.41
N THR A 347 7.59 -2.80 23.46
CA THR A 347 8.57 -2.16 22.58
C THR A 347 9.35 -3.22 21.84
N LEU A 348 9.60 -3.00 20.55
CA LEU A 348 10.38 -3.87 19.70
C LEU A 348 11.66 -3.14 19.26
N TYR A 349 12.79 -3.83 19.38
CA TYR A 349 14.13 -3.37 19.01
C TYR A 349 14.68 -4.34 17.96
N GLY A 350 14.66 -3.93 16.69
CA GLY A 350 15.19 -4.70 15.57
C GLY A 350 16.60 -4.27 15.15
N HIS A 351 17.20 -5.04 14.24
CA HIS A 351 18.50 -4.77 13.63
C HIS A 351 19.68 -4.72 14.61
N LEU A 352 19.60 -5.48 15.71
CA LEU A 352 20.64 -5.57 16.71
C LEU A 352 21.78 -6.51 16.28
N SER A 353 22.86 -6.55 17.05
CA SER A 353 23.93 -7.53 16.91
C SER A 353 23.51 -8.90 17.45
N ARG A 354 24.12 -9.99 16.97
CA ARG A 354 23.82 -11.35 17.48
C ARG A 354 24.22 -11.51 18.95
N GLU A 355 25.28 -10.84 19.36
CA GLU A 355 25.75 -10.80 20.74
C GLU A 355 24.69 -10.21 21.69
N SER A 356 23.80 -9.35 21.18
CA SER A 356 22.70 -8.78 21.97
C SER A 356 21.72 -9.84 22.46
N LEU A 357 21.61 -10.99 21.76
CA LEU A 357 20.73 -12.09 22.17
C LEU A 357 21.40 -13.02 23.19
N ALA A 358 22.71 -12.93 23.38
CA ALA A 358 23.46 -13.85 24.21
C ALA A 358 23.11 -13.67 25.69
N GLY A 359 22.62 -14.74 26.32
CA GLY A 359 22.28 -14.74 27.74
C GLY A 359 20.89 -14.18 28.08
N LEU A 360 20.14 -13.67 27.09
CA LEU A 360 18.75 -13.25 27.29
C LEU A 360 17.84 -14.44 27.60
N ARG A 361 16.83 -14.21 28.44
CA ARG A 361 15.79 -15.19 28.77
C ARG A 361 14.43 -14.51 28.75
N VAL A 362 13.42 -15.18 28.19
CA VAL A 362 12.02 -14.74 28.33
C VAL A 362 11.70 -14.66 29.83
N GLY A 363 11.09 -13.54 30.25
CA GLY A 363 10.81 -13.23 31.65
C GLY A 363 11.94 -12.47 32.38
N GLN A 364 13.10 -12.29 31.76
CA GLN A 364 14.19 -11.48 32.34
C GLN A 364 13.74 -10.03 32.55
N GLN A 365 14.02 -9.49 33.73
CA GLN A 365 13.79 -8.08 34.04
C GLN A 365 14.92 -7.23 33.47
N ILE A 366 14.56 -6.13 32.84
CA ILE A 366 15.46 -5.11 32.31
C ILE A 366 15.14 -3.80 33.03
N ALA A 367 16.14 -3.19 33.64
CA ALA A 367 16.00 -1.90 34.28
C ALA A 367 15.94 -0.76 33.26
N ARG A 368 15.29 0.35 33.64
CA ARG A 368 15.33 1.59 32.87
C ARG A 368 16.78 2.05 32.68
N GLY A 369 17.16 2.37 31.44
CA GLY A 369 18.51 2.80 31.05
C GLY A 369 19.52 1.66 30.95
N GLU A 370 19.13 0.43 31.27
CA GLU A 370 19.98 -0.75 31.09
C GLU A 370 20.23 -0.96 29.59
N ARG A 371 21.49 -1.29 29.26
CA ARG A 371 21.86 -1.66 27.89
C ARG A 371 21.27 -3.02 27.56
N ILE A 372 20.44 -3.06 26.52
CA ILE A 372 19.78 -4.29 26.04
C ILE A 372 20.48 -4.90 24.82
N GLY A 373 21.37 -4.15 24.17
CA GLY A 373 22.11 -4.63 23.01
C GLY A 373 22.98 -3.56 22.37
N THR A 374 23.42 -3.85 21.16
CA THR A 374 24.14 -2.93 20.28
C THR A 374 23.64 -3.07 18.85
N LEU A 375 23.79 -2.05 18.01
CA LEU A 375 23.39 -2.14 16.59
C LEU A 375 24.19 -3.20 15.83
N GLY A 376 23.50 -3.97 15.00
CA GLY A 376 24.12 -4.96 14.12
C GLY A 376 24.74 -4.33 12.88
N ALA A 377 25.84 -4.93 12.39
CA ALA A 377 26.36 -4.63 11.07
C ALA A 377 25.43 -5.18 9.97
N THR A 378 25.59 -4.68 8.74
CA THR A 378 24.73 -5.01 7.59
C THR A 378 24.60 -6.52 7.32
N ASP A 379 25.66 -7.30 7.53
CA ASP A 379 25.70 -8.75 7.34
C ASP A 379 24.99 -9.54 8.46
N VAL A 380 24.60 -8.85 9.53
CA VAL A 380 23.91 -9.41 10.70
C VAL A 380 22.48 -8.92 10.82
N ASN A 381 22.23 -7.64 10.54
CA ASN A 381 20.97 -6.97 10.84
C ASN A 381 19.84 -7.22 9.82
N GLY A 382 20.00 -8.17 8.90
CA GLY A 382 19.06 -8.44 7.81
C GLY A 382 19.43 -7.79 6.47
N GLY A 383 20.61 -7.17 6.34
CA GLY A 383 21.05 -6.56 5.08
C GLY A 383 20.71 -5.06 4.97
N TRP A 384 20.43 -4.40 6.09
CA TRP A 384 20.07 -3.00 6.16
C TRP A 384 21.28 -2.10 6.46
N THR A 385 21.23 -0.84 6.05
CA THR A 385 22.13 0.19 6.58
C THR A 385 22.05 0.17 8.10
N PRO A 386 23.16 0.15 8.86
CA PRO A 386 23.12 0.04 10.32
C PRO A 386 22.19 1.10 10.97
N HIS A 387 21.18 0.62 11.70
CA HIS A 387 20.23 1.45 12.44
C HIS A 387 19.52 0.62 13.51
N LEU A 388 18.91 1.28 14.49
CA LEU A 388 17.90 0.67 15.35
C LEU A 388 16.53 0.83 14.69
N HIS A 389 15.78 -0.26 14.53
CA HIS A 389 14.33 -0.17 14.34
C HIS A 389 13.64 -0.19 15.70
N LEU A 390 13.04 0.93 16.10
CA LEU A 390 12.29 1.03 17.35
C LEU A 390 10.79 1.10 17.04
N GLN A 391 10.00 0.25 17.68
CA GLN A 391 8.54 0.28 17.54
C GLN A 391 7.87 0.24 18.92
N VAL A 392 6.80 1.01 19.08
CA VAL A 392 5.87 0.94 20.23
C VAL A 392 4.63 0.18 19.77
N ILE A 393 4.18 -0.78 20.57
CA ILE A 393 3.11 -1.71 20.21
C ILE A 393 2.11 -1.77 21.36
N ALA A 394 0.87 -1.34 21.14
CA ALA A 394 -0.19 -1.39 22.15
C ALA A 394 -0.62 -2.84 22.46
N ASP A 395 -0.72 -3.69 21.44
CA ASP A 395 -1.10 -5.11 21.54
C ASP A 395 -0.41 -5.89 20.42
N LEU A 396 0.16 -7.05 20.74
CA LEU A 396 0.88 -7.89 19.77
C LEU A 396 -0.05 -8.60 18.78
N LEU A 397 -1.37 -8.59 19.01
CA LEU A 397 -2.38 -9.24 18.17
C LEU A 397 -2.07 -10.71 17.87
N ASP A 398 -1.46 -11.40 18.84
CA ASP A 398 -0.96 -12.78 18.76
C ASP A 398 0.11 -13.02 17.66
N LEU A 399 0.81 -11.97 17.21
CA LEU A 399 1.87 -12.06 16.20
C LEU A 399 3.26 -12.34 16.79
N ASP A 400 3.49 -11.97 18.05
CA ASP A 400 4.78 -12.08 18.74
C ASP A 400 5.97 -11.62 17.88
N LEU A 401 6.94 -12.50 17.60
CA LEU A 401 8.13 -12.19 16.79
C LEU A 401 7.85 -12.00 15.29
N GLY A 402 6.62 -12.32 14.85
CA GLY A 402 6.13 -12.04 13.51
C GLY A 402 5.48 -10.66 13.36
N PHE A 403 5.56 -9.80 14.40
CA PHE A 403 4.93 -8.48 14.39
C PHE A 403 5.52 -7.56 13.29
N PRO A 404 4.70 -6.96 12.40
CA PRO A 404 5.20 -6.27 11.22
C PRO A 404 5.75 -4.86 11.53
N GLY A 405 6.96 -4.60 11.08
CA GLY A 405 7.58 -3.25 11.10
C GLY A 405 7.21 -2.43 9.88
N VAL A 406 6.57 -3.06 8.90
CA VAL A 406 6.12 -2.46 7.64
C VAL A 406 4.77 -3.05 7.27
N VAL A 407 3.83 -2.20 6.89
CA VAL A 407 2.43 -2.58 6.61
C VAL A 407 1.96 -2.04 5.27
N ARG A 408 0.83 -2.57 4.77
CA ARG A 408 0.19 -2.12 3.54
C ARG A 408 -0.44 -0.74 3.74
N ALA A 409 -0.46 0.07 2.68
CA ALA A 409 -1.09 1.39 2.72
C ALA A 409 -2.58 1.32 3.04
N SER A 410 -3.27 0.31 2.50
CA SER A 410 -4.68 -0.01 2.77
C SER A 410 -4.99 -0.31 4.25
N GLN A 411 -3.98 -0.65 5.04
CA GLN A 411 -4.11 -0.98 6.47
C GLN A 411 -3.43 0.06 7.37
N ARG A 412 -2.85 1.12 6.79
CA ARG A 412 -2.05 2.14 7.49
C ARG A 412 -2.74 2.65 8.76
N ASP A 413 -3.98 3.11 8.65
CA ASP A 413 -4.65 3.77 9.77
C ASP A 413 -5.00 2.81 10.93
N ALA A 414 -5.36 1.56 10.61
CA ALA A 414 -5.56 0.53 11.64
C ALA A 414 -4.25 0.21 12.36
N TRP A 415 -3.14 0.09 11.64
CA TRP A 415 -1.82 -0.18 12.23
C TRP A 415 -1.26 1.02 13.00
N ARG A 416 -1.53 2.27 12.60
CA ARG A 416 -1.15 3.45 13.38
C ARG A 416 -1.82 3.48 14.76
N ALA A 417 -3.04 2.95 14.86
CA ALA A 417 -3.72 2.80 16.14
C ALA A 417 -3.10 1.67 17.00
N VAL A 418 -2.56 0.61 16.39
CA VAL A 418 -1.87 -0.48 17.11
C VAL A 418 -0.44 -0.10 17.49
N CYS A 419 0.23 0.67 16.62
CA CYS A 419 1.64 1.06 16.72
C CYS A 419 1.76 2.58 16.82
N PRO A 420 1.65 3.16 18.03
CA PRO A 420 1.89 4.58 18.24
C PRO A 420 3.27 5.05 17.78
N ASP A 421 3.41 6.35 17.53
CA ASP A 421 4.69 6.98 17.16
C ASP A 421 5.77 6.71 18.23
N PRO A 422 6.86 5.99 17.90
CA PRO A 422 7.93 5.73 18.85
C PRO A 422 8.67 6.99 19.33
N ASN A 423 8.49 8.13 18.65
CA ASN A 423 8.98 9.41 19.12
C ASN A 423 8.35 9.84 20.46
N LEU A 424 7.23 9.22 20.87
CA LEU A 424 6.70 9.32 22.24
C LEU A 424 7.69 8.85 23.31
N LEU A 425 8.57 7.89 22.98
CA LEU A 425 9.65 7.41 23.85
C LEU A 425 10.96 8.20 23.65
N VAL A 426 11.30 8.51 22.40
CA VAL A 426 12.61 9.11 22.07
C VAL A 426 12.64 10.61 22.36
N GLY A 427 11.53 11.33 22.15
CA GLY A 427 11.40 12.74 22.47
C GLY A 427 12.13 13.71 21.54
N ILE A 428 12.35 13.33 20.27
CA ILE A 428 12.94 14.22 19.26
C ILE A 428 12.03 15.44 19.09
N PRO A 429 12.56 16.68 19.20
CA PRO A 429 11.76 17.89 19.06
C PRO A 429 11.07 17.98 17.69
N SER A 430 9.79 18.39 17.68
CA SER A 430 8.99 18.53 16.45
C SER A 430 9.64 19.41 15.38
N ARG A 431 10.42 20.42 15.79
CA ARG A 431 11.19 21.30 14.89
C ARG A 431 12.24 20.57 14.04
N CYS A 432 12.66 19.37 14.44
CA CYS A 432 13.61 18.56 13.69
C CYS A 432 12.94 17.84 12.51
N PHE A 433 11.62 17.63 12.56
CA PHE A 433 10.88 16.97 11.50
C PHE A 433 10.43 17.97 10.43
N PRO A 434 10.49 17.60 9.14
CA PRO A 434 9.96 18.45 8.08
C PRO A 434 8.44 18.56 8.20
N ALA A 435 7.87 19.63 7.63
CA ALA A 435 6.43 19.75 7.49
C ALA A 435 5.86 18.52 6.73
N PRO A 436 4.68 18.03 7.13
CA PRO A 436 4.04 16.92 6.41
C PRO A 436 3.77 17.34 4.95
N PRO A 437 3.87 16.40 3.99
CA PRO A 437 3.52 16.69 2.61
C PRO A 437 2.03 17.04 2.49
N ARG A 438 1.67 17.82 1.47
CA ARG A 438 0.28 18.15 1.18
C ARG A 438 -0.52 16.90 0.88
N ALA A 439 -1.69 16.77 1.50
CA ALA A 439 -2.59 15.66 1.19
C ALA A 439 -3.16 15.77 -0.24
N GLY A 440 -3.60 14.65 -0.81
CA GLY A 440 -4.23 14.61 -2.14
C GLY A 440 -5.35 15.65 -2.34
N PRO A 441 -6.32 15.78 -1.42
CA PRO A 441 -7.37 16.79 -1.51
C PRO A 441 -6.84 18.24 -1.51
N GLU A 442 -5.80 18.54 -0.74
CA GLU A 442 -5.17 19.86 -0.71
C GLU A 442 -4.44 20.16 -2.02
N THR A 443 -3.74 19.18 -2.57
CA THR A 443 -3.10 19.28 -3.89
C THR A 443 -4.12 19.51 -4.99
N LEU A 444 -5.26 18.81 -4.95
CA LEU A 444 -6.36 19.00 -5.90
C LEU A 444 -7.00 20.39 -5.76
N ALA A 445 -7.23 20.86 -4.53
CA ALA A 445 -7.76 22.19 -4.26
C ALA A 445 -6.80 23.27 -4.78
N GLY A 446 -5.49 23.13 -4.52
CA GLY A 446 -4.47 24.03 -5.06
C GLY A 446 -4.45 24.03 -6.59
N ARG A 447 -4.51 22.87 -7.24
CA ARG A 447 -4.61 22.78 -8.70
C ARG A 447 -5.83 23.52 -9.22
N ARG A 448 -7.01 23.33 -8.63
CA ARG A 448 -8.26 24.02 -9.03
C ARG A 448 -8.18 25.53 -8.85
N ALA A 449 -7.45 26.00 -7.84
CA ALA A 449 -7.30 27.42 -7.57
C ALA A 449 -6.31 28.12 -8.52
N TYR A 450 -5.26 27.41 -8.97
CA TYR A 450 -4.13 28.03 -9.67
C TYR A 450 -3.94 27.61 -11.13
N PHE A 451 -4.60 26.55 -11.61
CA PHE A 451 -4.45 26.06 -12.98
C PHE A 451 -5.69 26.41 -13.81
N GLY A 452 -5.50 26.55 -15.14
CA GLY A 452 -6.61 26.76 -16.06
C GLY A 452 -7.62 25.61 -16.01
N ALA A 453 -8.91 25.95 -15.88
CA ALA A 453 -9.99 24.97 -15.74
C ALA A 453 -10.15 24.03 -16.96
N ASN A 454 -9.57 24.39 -18.11
CA ASN A 454 -9.53 23.57 -19.32
C ASN A 454 -8.52 22.40 -19.26
N LEU A 455 -7.68 22.32 -18.21
CA LEU A 455 -6.71 21.23 -18.03
C LEU A 455 -7.35 20.06 -17.27
N SER A 456 -7.78 19.03 -18.01
CA SER A 456 -8.40 17.82 -17.46
C SER A 456 -7.45 17.02 -16.56
N LEU A 457 -8.05 16.26 -15.63
CA LEU A 457 -7.40 15.18 -14.89
C LEU A 457 -7.93 13.84 -15.39
N ALA A 458 -7.05 12.84 -15.46
CA ALA A 458 -7.45 11.47 -15.73
C ALA A 458 -8.13 10.85 -14.50
N TYR A 459 -8.96 9.83 -14.76
CA TYR A 459 -9.71 9.04 -13.78
C TYR A 459 -10.79 9.83 -12.99
N ARG A 460 -11.74 9.08 -12.43
CA ARG A 460 -12.82 9.60 -11.60
C ARG A 460 -12.31 10.11 -10.25
N GLU A 461 -11.39 9.36 -9.67
CA GLU A 461 -10.67 9.70 -8.45
C GLU A 461 -9.21 9.92 -8.87
N PRO A 462 -8.79 11.18 -9.08
CA PRO A 462 -7.40 11.48 -9.40
C PRO A 462 -6.51 11.04 -8.24
N PHE A 463 -5.39 10.41 -8.56
CA PHE A 463 -4.38 10.03 -7.57
C PHE A 463 -3.09 10.82 -7.78
N SER A 464 -2.27 10.90 -6.73
CA SER A 464 -0.98 11.59 -6.77
C SER A 464 0.08 10.65 -7.31
N VAL A 465 0.84 11.07 -8.33
CA VAL A 465 2.02 10.35 -8.82
C VAL A 465 3.25 10.97 -8.17
N ALA A 466 3.93 10.22 -7.31
CA ALA A 466 5.08 10.69 -6.54
C ALA A 466 6.43 10.34 -7.21
N ARG A 467 6.50 9.24 -7.97
CA ARG A 467 7.73 8.81 -8.66
C ARG A 467 7.45 8.06 -9.95
N GLY A 468 8.38 8.14 -10.90
CA GLY A 468 8.49 7.20 -12.02
C GLY A 468 9.87 6.53 -12.09
N TRP A 469 9.92 5.30 -12.56
CA TRP A 469 11.15 4.59 -12.92
C TRP A 469 10.91 3.60 -14.06
N MET A 470 11.61 3.79 -15.18
CA MET A 470 11.43 3.00 -16.40
C MET A 470 9.95 2.91 -16.80
N GLN A 471 9.36 1.71 -16.87
CA GLN A 471 7.95 1.49 -17.20
C GLN A 471 6.98 1.62 -16.02
N TYR A 472 7.44 2.10 -14.86
CA TYR A 472 6.64 2.12 -13.63
C TYR A 472 6.37 3.53 -13.12
N LEU A 473 5.17 3.71 -12.57
CA LEU A 473 4.77 4.87 -11.76
C LEU A 473 4.47 4.41 -10.33
N PHE A 474 4.70 5.30 -9.38
CA PHE A 474 4.44 5.09 -7.96
C PHE A 474 3.62 6.25 -7.40
N ASP A 475 2.55 5.94 -6.66
CA ASP A 475 1.83 6.95 -5.90
C ASP A 475 2.57 7.34 -4.61
N ASP A 476 2.00 8.27 -3.85
CA ASP A 476 2.54 8.75 -2.58
C ASP A 476 2.60 7.69 -1.47
N THR A 477 1.85 6.59 -1.61
CA THR A 477 1.91 5.44 -0.70
C THR A 477 2.90 4.37 -1.14
N GLY A 478 3.47 4.50 -2.34
CA GLY A 478 4.41 3.56 -2.94
C GLY A 478 3.75 2.44 -3.73
N ARG A 479 2.44 2.54 -4.00
CA ARG A 479 1.73 1.60 -4.87
C ARG A 479 2.30 1.70 -6.28
N GLN A 480 2.65 0.55 -6.83
CA GLN A 480 3.28 0.44 -8.14
C GLN A 480 2.25 0.24 -9.25
N PHE A 481 2.40 1.01 -10.33
CA PHE A 481 1.60 0.91 -11.55
C PHE A 481 2.52 0.64 -12.75
N VAL A 482 2.04 -0.14 -13.72
CA VAL A 482 2.68 -0.26 -15.03
C VAL A 482 2.16 0.87 -15.91
N ASP A 483 3.06 1.69 -16.43
CA ASP A 483 2.72 2.77 -17.34
C ASP A 483 2.63 2.23 -18.77
N ALA A 484 1.40 1.98 -19.22
CA ALA A 484 1.07 1.54 -20.56
C ALA A 484 0.32 2.63 -21.35
N TYR A 485 0.47 3.89 -20.95
CA TYR A 485 -0.25 5.02 -21.56
C TYR A 485 0.70 6.12 -22.04
N ASN A 486 1.69 6.49 -21.24
CA ASN A 486 2.52 7.66 -21.55
C ASN A 486 3.56 7.33 -22.63
N ASN A 487 3.55 8.10 -23.73
CA ASN A 487 4.55 8.05 -24.79
C ASN A 487 5.73 9.02 -24.60
N VAL A 488 5.53 10.10 -23.83
CA VAL A 488 6.55 11.12 -23.52
C VAL A 488 7.83 10.53 -22.91
N PRO A 489 7.76 9.70 -21.85
CA PRO A 489 8.92 8.96 -21.34
C PRO A 489 9.22 7.77 -22.27
N HIS A 490 9.57 8.02 -23.53
CA HIS A 490 9.70 7.01 -24.58
C HIS A 490 10.70 5.89 -24.23
N VAL A 491 11.77 6.24 -23.52
CA VAL A 491 12.80 5.29 -23.02
C VAL A 491 12.58 4.92 -21.54
N GLY A 492 11.40 5.20 -21.01
CA GLY A 492 11.05 5.03 -19.60
C GLY A 492 11.33 6.26 -18.73
N HIS A 493 10.61 6.33 -17.60
CA HIS A 493 10.72 7.37 -16.59
C HIS A 493 12.10 7.40 -15.94
N ALA A 494 12.63 8.60 -15.73
CA ALA A 494 13.92 8.83 -15.05
C ALA A 494 15.08 7.96 -15.60
N HIS A 495 15.09 7.70 -16.92
CA HIS A 495 16.09 6.84 -17.54
C HIS A 495 17.52 7.37 -17.28
N PRO A 496 18.42 6.58 -16.66
CA PRO A 496 19.66 7.08 -16.07
C PRO A 496 20.60 7.74 -17.08
N ARG A 497 20.68 7.21 -18.31
CA ARG A 497 21.50 7.83 -19.37
C ARG A 497 20.99 9.21 -19.80
N VAL A 498 19.67 9.43 -19.79
CA VAL A 498 19.07 10.70 -20.20
C VAL A 498 19.24 11.73 -19.09
N VAL A 499 18.94 11.33 -17.85
CA VAL A 499 19.14 12.17 -16.66
C VAL A 499 20.60 12.60 -16.54
N GLN A 500 21.54 11.65 -16.68
CA GLN A 500 22.97 11.95 -16.58
C GLN A 500 23.43 12.92 -17.68
N ALA A 501 23.06 12.68 -18.94
CA ALA A 501 23.45 13.57 -20.05
C ALA A 501 22.89 15.00 -19.88
N ALA A 502 21.66 15.13 -19.39
CA ALA A 502 21.06 16.43 -19.09
C ALA A 502 21.78 17.12 -17.93
N TYR A 503 22.02 16.41 -16.83
CA TYR A 503 22.73 16.92 -15.66
C TYR A 503 24.15 17.40 -16.00
N ASP A 504 24.92 16.59 -16.73
CA ASP A 504 26.28 16.93 -17.12
C ASP A 504 26.32 18.19 -17.99
N GLN A 505 25.42 18.31 -18.98
CA GLN A 505 25.38 19.49 -19.83
C GLN A 505 24.93 20.74 -19.07
N MET A 506 23.92 20.63 -18.19
CA MET A 506 23.42 21.76 -17.39
C MET A 506 24.48 22.33 -16.45
N ARG A 507 25.40 21.50 -15.96
CA ARG A 507 26.53 21.94 -15.11
C ARG A 507 27.63 22.68 -15.87
N VAL A 508 27.67 22.53 -17.19
CA VAL A 508 28.70 23.13 -18.05
C VAL A 508 28.16 24.36 -18.76
N LEU A 509 27.05 24.25 -19.50
CA LEU A 509 26.53 25.34 -20.35
C LEU A 509 25.08 25.09 -20.80
N ASN A 510 24.26 26.15 -20.78
CA ASN A 510 22.96 26.19 -21.44
C ASN A 510 22.72 27.59 -22.05
N THR A 511 22.90 27.74 -23.36
CA THR A 511 22.80 29.05 -24.06
C THR A 511 22.13 28.91 -25.43
N ASN A 512 21.80 30.03 -26.07
CA ASN A 512 21.19 30.07 -27.40
C ASN A 512 22.19 29.71 -28.52
N THR A 513 21.68 29.37 -29.71
CA THR A 513 22.43 28.88 -30.87
C THR A 513 23.22 29.93 -31.66
N ARG A 514 23.35 31.17 -31.15
CA ARG A 514 24.22 32.19 -31.78
C ARG A 514 25.71 31.99 -31.47
N TYR A 515 26.01 31.17 -30.48
CA TYR A 515 27.37 30.74 -30.14
C TYR A 515 27.60 29.34 -30.67
N LEU A 516 28.83 29.06 -31.11
CA LEU A 516 29.20 27.73 -31.57
C LEU A 516 29.18 26.73 -30.42
N ASN A 517 28.60 25.55 -30.68
CA ASN A 517 28.53 24.43 -29.75
C ASN A 517 28.38 23.13 -30.55
N ASP A 518 29.21 22.14 -30.26
CA ASP A 518 29.24 20.86 -30.98
C ASP A 518 28.03 19.96 -30.65
N VAL A 519 27.41 20.12 -29.47
CA VAL A 519 26.29 19.28 -29.02
C VAL A 519 25.09 19.29 -29.99
N PRO A 520 24.52 20.46 -30.37
CA PRO A 520 23.42 20.48 -31.34
C PRO A 520 23.84 19.99 -32.73
N VAL A 521 25.11 20.17 -33.13
CA VAL A 521 25.62 19.67 -34.41
C VAL A 521 25.66 18.14 -34.41
N ALA A 522 26.28 17.54 -33.38
CA ALA A 522 26.34 16.09 -33.22
C ALA A 522 24.95 15.46 -33.09
N TYR A 523 23.99 16.15 -32.46
CA TYR A 523 22.61 15.69 -32.42
C TYR A 523 21.95 15.71 -33.80
N ALA A 524 22.12 16.79 -34.57
CA ALA A 524 21.60 16.90 -35.93
C ALA A 524 22.19 15.84 -36.87
N GLU A 525 23.50 15.60 -36.81
CA GLU A 525 24.17 14.55 -37.60
C GLU A 525 23.60 13.17 -37.29
N ARG A 526 23.43 12.84 -36.01
CA ARG A 526 22.88 11.55 -35.58
C ARG A 526 21.41 11.39 -35.96
N LEU A 527 20.61 12.45 -35.90
CA LEU A 527 19.21 12.42 -36.30
C LEU A 527 19.09 12.23 -37.81
N ALA A 528 19.80 13.03 -38.61
CA ALA A 528 19.80 12.93 -40.07
C ALA A 528 20.22 11.55 -40.57
N ALA A 529 21.17 10.89 -39.89
CA ALA A 529 21.60 9.53 -40.23
C ALA A 529 20.50 8.46 -40.07
N THR A 530 19.40 8.76 -39.37
CA THR A 530 18.24 7.85 -39.23
C THR A 530 17.14 8.10 -40.26
N LEU A 531 17.26 9.15 -41.07
CA LEU A 531 16.25 9.58 -42.03
C LEU A 531 16.64 9.20 -43.47
N PRO A 532 15.67 9.11 -44.40
CA PRO A 532 15.95 8.91 -45.82
C PRO A 532 16.90 9.96 -46.41
N PRO A 533 17.66 9.62 -47.48
CA PRO A 533 18.48 10.58 -48.21
C PRO A 533 17.68 11.82 -48.63
N GLY A 534 18.25 13.00 -48.40
CA GLY A 534 17.62 14.30 -48.68
C GLY A 534 16.99 14.99 -47.46
N LEU A 535 16.72 14.26 -46.37
CA LEU A 535 16.26 14.84 -45.10
C LEU A 535 17.44 15.08 -44.13
N SER A 536 18.24 16.11 -44.43
CA SER A 536 19.53 16.36 -43.75
C SER A 536 19.66 17.68 -42.99
N VAL A 537 18.65 18.56 -43.05
CA VAL A 537 18.66 19.88 -42.39
C VAL A 537 17.64 19.89 -41.25
N CYS A 538 18.08 20.24 -40.05
CA CYS A 538 17.25 20.23 -38.84
C CYS A 538 16.88 21.66 -38.39
N TYR A 539 15.61 21.86 -38.05
CA TYR A 539 15.15 22.97 -37.22
C TYR A 539 14.73 22.41 -35.86
N PHE A 540 15.42 22.79 -34.79
CA PHE A 540 15.06 22.40 -33.44
C PHE A 540 14.06 23.38 -32.83
N THR A 541 13.00 22.84 -32.22
CA THR A 541 11.92 23.59 -31.56
C THR A 541 11.66 23.01 -30.18
N ASN A 542 10.78 23.63 -29.39
CA ASN A 542 10.49 23.23 -28.02
C ASN A 542 9.25 22.33 -27.88
N SER A 543 8.44 22.16 -28.93
CA SER A 543 7.26 21.30 -28.92
C SER A 543 6.81 20.88 -30.32
N ALA A 544 5.96 19.85 -30.40
CA ALA A 544 5.33 19.44 -31.66
C ALA A 544 4.47 20.55 -32.28
N SER A 545 3.84 21.41 -31.47
CA SER A 545 3.08 22.55 -31.99
C SER A 545 3.99 23.58 -32.66
N GLU A 546 5.14 23.91 -32.08
CA GLU A 546 6.11 24.79 -32.75
C GLU A 546 6.70 24.17 -34.02
N ALA A 547 6.97 22.86 -34.01
CA ALA A 547 7.44 22.15 -35.19
C ALA A 547 6.41 22.20 -36.33
N ASN A 548 5.14 21.91 -36.05
CA ASN A 548 4.08 21.94 -37.06
C ASN A 548 3.78 23.36 -37.55
N GLU A 549 3.84 24.37 -36.68
CA GLU A 549 3.70 25.78 -37.07
C GLU A 549 4.82 26.20 -38.03
N LEU A 550 6.07 25.83 -37.72
CA LEU A 550 7.21 26.12 -38.59
C LEU A 550 7.11 25.34 -39.90
N ALA A 551 6.69 24.07 -39.87
CA ALA A 551 6.48 23.26 -41.07
C ALA A 551 5.42 23.89 -41.98
N LEU A 552 4.29 24.33 -41.43
CA LEU A 552 3.24 25.06 -42.15
C LEU A 552 3.81 26.33 -42.80
N ARG A 553 4.59 27.11 -42.05
CA ARG A 553 5.23 28.34 -42.56
C ARG A 553 6.21 28.05 -43.69
N LEU A 554 7.05 27.02 -43.55
CA LEU A 554 8.04 26.63 -44.56
C LEU A 554 7.36 26.12 -45.84
N ALA A 555 6.32 25.29 -45.71
CA ALA A 555 5.55 24.78 -46.85
C ALA A 555 4.96 25.94 -47.66
N ARG A 556 4.27 26.88 -46.99
CA ARG A 556 3.68 28.07 -47.65
C ARG A 556 4.73 28.95 -48.31
N ALA A 557 5.87 29.17 -47.65
CA ALA A 557 6.94 29.97 -48.20
C ALA A 557 7.57 29.33 -49.45
N HIS A 558 7.60 27.98 -49.50
CA HIS A 558 8.15 27.25 -50.63
C HIS A 558 7.19 27.13 -51.81
N THR A 559 5.91 26.82 -51.56
CA THR A 559 4.92 26.58 -52.61
C THR A 559 4.21 27.84 -53.08
N GLY A 560 4.09 28.86 -52.21
CA GLY A 560 3.22 30.02 -52.43
C GLY A 560 1.74 29.72 -52.16
N GLU A 561 1.39 28.48 -51.85
CA GLU A 561 0.01 28.02 -51.64
C GLU A 561 -0.41 28.15 -50.18
N ARG A 562 -1.72 28.35 -49.94
CA ARG A 562 -2.28 28.52 -48.58
C ARG A 562 -3.10 27.33 -48.10
N ASP A 563 -3.75 26.63 -49.04
CA ASP A 563 -4.69 25.56 -48.75
C ASP A 563 -4.00 24.34 -48.15
N MET A 564 -4.70 23.65 -47.27
CA MET A 564 -4.20 22.48 -46.54
C MET A 564 -5.26 21.38 -46.49
N VAL A 565 -4.80 20.13 -46.55
CA VAL A 565 -5.64 18.94 -46.39
C VAL A 565 -5.29 18.24 -45.07
N VAL A 566 -6.29 17.90 -44.26
CA VAL A 566 -6.14 17.20 -42.97
C VAL A 566 -7.12 16.05 -42.84
N LEU A 567 -6.83 15.06 -41.99
CA LEU A 567 -7.73 13.92 -41.73
C LEU A 567 -8.76 14.27 -40.65
N ASP A 568 -9.98 13.74 -40.76
CA ASP A 568 -11.14 14.09 -39.91
C ASP A 568 -10.98 13.84 -38.40
N ALA A 569 -10.05 12.99 -37.97
CA ALA A 569 -9.73 12.74 -36.56
C ALA A 569 -8.43 13.43 -36.09
N ALA A 570 -7.82 14.28 -36.92
CA ALA A 570 -6.48 14.79 -36.66
C ALA A 570 -6.41 15.84 -35.53
N TYR A 571 -5.28 15.84 -34.84
CA TYR A 571 -4.87 16.86 -33.88
C TYR A 571 -3.39 17.21 -34.09
N HIS A 572 -3.11 18.47 -34.43
CA HIS A 572 -1.77 18.92 -34.82
C HIS A 572 -1.12 19.88 -33.80
N GLY A 573 -1.88 20.41 -32.84
CA GLY A 573 -1.33 21.31 -31.84
C GLY A 573 -2.34 22.26 -31.24
N ASN A 574 -1.85 23.27 -30.51
CA ASN A 574 -2.67 24.20 -29.76
C ASN A 574 -2.45 25.68 -30.13
N THR A 575 -1.60 25.98 -31.11
CA THR A 575 -1.47 27.33 -31.69
C THR A 575 -2.67 27.62 -32.60
N THR A 576 -2.92 28.90 -32.89
CA THR A 576 -4.08 29.33 -33.66
C THR A 576 -4.23 28.58 -34.99
N SER A 577 -3.17 28.56 -35.82
CA SER A 577 -3.23 27.92 -37.14
C SER A 577 -3.33 26.39 -37.06
N LEU A 578 -2.83 25.78 -35.97
CA LEU A 578 -2.92 24.35 -35.75
C LEU A 578 -4.25 23.91 -35.16
N ILE A 579 -4.92 24.77 -34.39
CA ILE A 579 -6.33 24.57 -34.01
C ILE A 579 -7.20 24.59 -35.25
N ASP A 580 -6.98 25.53 -36.17
CA ASP A 580 -7.66 25.60 -37.47
C ASP A 580 -7.45 24.33 -38.31
N LEU A 581 -6.28 23.70 -38.19
CA LEU A 581 -5.94 22.43 -38.86
C LEU A 581 -6.37 21.18 -38.08
N SER A 582 -6.97 21.29 -36.90
CA SER A 582 -7.32 20.14 -36.05
C SER A 582 -8.83 19.93 -36.00
N PRO A 583 -9.40 19.02 -36.81
CA PRO A 583 -10.80 18.64 -36.73
C PRO A 583 -11.25 18.25 -35.32
N TYR A 584 -10.39 17.55 -34.57
CA TYR A 584 -10.63 17.23 -33.16
C TYR A 584 -10.95 18.44 -32.28
N LYS A 585 -10.48 19.65 -32.65
CA LYS A 585 -10.74 20.91 -31.93
C LYS A 585 -11.83 21.74 -32.59
N HIS A 586 -11.72 22.06 -33.87
CA HIS A 586 -12.65 23.00 -34.51
C HIS A 586 -14.01 22.39 -34.84
N ALA A 587 -14.15 21.05 -34.88
CA ALA A 587 -15.42 20.34 -35.01
C ALA A 587 -16.00 19.91 -33.65
N GLY A 588 -15.25 20.07 -32.57
CA GLY A 588 -15.68 19.74 -31.21
C GLY A 588 -16.51 20.85 -30.54
N PRO A 589 -16.95 20.63 -29.28
CA PRO A 589 -17.65 21.64 -28.50
C PRO A 589 -16.84 22.94 -28.41
N CYS A 590 -17.49 24.08 -28.70
CA CYS A 590 -16.90 25.43 -28.79
C CYS A 590 -16.01 25.69 -30.03
N GLY A 591 -15.95 24.79 -31.01
CA GLY A 591 -15.31 25.04 -32.31
C GLY A 591 -16.17 25.92 -33.23
N ALA A 592 -15.53 26.68 -34.12
CA ALA A 592 -16.21 27.55 -35.10
C ALA A 592 -16.27 26.93 -36.52
N GLY A 593 -15.91 25.65 -36.67
CA GLY A 593 -15.71 25.01 -37.97
C GLY A 593 -14.32 25.27 -38.55
N ALA A 594 -13.98 24.54 -39.61
CA ALA A 594 -12.73 24.72 -40.35
C ALA A 594 -12.79 26.04 -41.14
N PRO A 595 -11.70 26.82 -41.20
CA PRO A 595 -11.63 27.97 -42.10
C PRO A 595 -11.50 27.55 -43.57
N ASP A 596 -11.83 28.44 -44.50
CA ASP A 596 -11.97 28.15 -45.95
C ASP A 596 -10.72 27.53 -46.62
N TRP A 597 -9.53 27.70 -46.03
CA TRP A 597 -8.27 27.17 -46.53
C TRP A 597 -7.91 25.77 -45.96
N VAL A 598 -8.79 25.16 -45.17
CA VAL A 598 -8.60 23.83 -44.59
C VAL A 598 -9.66 22.88 -45.16
N HIS A 599 -9.19 21.82 -45.81
CA HIS A 599 -10.02 20.79 -46.41
C HIS A 599 -9.88 19.49 -45.62
N VAL A 600 -10.99 18.99 -45.10
CA VAL A 600 -10.99 17.76 -44.30
C VAL A 600 -11.24 16.57 -45.22
N ALA A 601 -10.30 15.63 -45.23
CA ALA A 601 -10.43 14.32 -45.85
C ALA A 601 -10.88 13.29 -44.79
N PRO A 602 -11.72 12.31 -45.15
CA PRO A 602 -12.07 11.24 -44.23
C PRO A 602 -10.82 10.43 -43.87
N LEU A 603 -10.81 9.84 -42.68
CA LEU A 603 -9.87 8.76 -42.39
C LEU A 603 -9.98 7.67 -43.47
N PRO A 604 -8.86 7.07 -43.92
CA PRO A 604 -8.94 5.91 -44.78
C PRO A 604 -9.71 4.80 -44.05
N ASP A 605 -10.71 4.23 -44.70
CA ASP A 605 -11.34 3.00 -44.25
C ASP A 605 -10.28 1.87 -44.31
N ASP A 606 -10.19 1.05 -43.25
CA ASP A 606 -9.30 -0.13 -43.20
C ASP A 606 -9.62 -1.17 -44.30
#